data_AF-A0A142LQT0-F1
#
_entry.id   AF-A0A142LQT0-F1
#
_cell.length_a   1.000
_cell.length_b   1.000
_cell.length_c   1.000
_cell.angle_alpha   90.00
_cell.angle_beta   90.00
_cell.angle_gamma   90.00
#
_symmetry.space_group_name_H-M   'P 1'
#
loop_
_entity.id
_entity.type
_entity.pdbx_description
1 polymer ?
#
loop_
_entity_poly.entity_id
_entity_poly.type
_entity_poly.pdbx_seq_one_letter_code
_entity_poly.pdbx_strand_id
1 'polypeptide(L)'
;WLCMPLFIKLCSFNLGLLFFLSCTSLGVYTVMIAGWSSNSNYALLGGLRAVAQTISYEVSMALILLSFVFLIGSYNILDFYFYQKFIWFIIILFPLGFVWFCICLAETNRTPFDFAEGESELVSGFNVEYSSGGFALIFMSEYSSIL
;
A
#
# COMPACT_ATOMS: atom_id res chain seq x y z
N TRP A 1 -0.70 -10.57 -2.42
CA TRP A 1 -0.27 -11.97 -2.27
C TRP A 1 -0.66 -12.90 -3.42
N LEU A 2 -1.95 -13.21 -3.63
CA LEU A 2 -2.38 -14.22 -4.62
C LEU A 2 -1.91 -13.98 -6.07
N CYS A 3 -1.79 -12.71 -6.46
CA CYS A 3 -1.40 -12.33 -7.82
C CYS A 3 0.12 -12.24 -8.03
N MET A 4 0.92 -12.35 -6.96
CA MET A 4 2.37 -12.25 -7.07
C MET A 4 2.94 -13.52 -7.74
N PRO A 5 3.76 -13.38 -8.80
CA PRO A 5 4.40 -14.51 -9.46
C PRO A 5 5.55 -15.03 -8.60
N LEU A 6 5.23 -15.84 -7.59
CA LEU A 6 6.21 -16.65 -6.87
C LEU A 6 6.63 -17.85 -7.73
N PHE A 7 7.70 -18.55 -7.33
CA PHE A 7 8.19 -19.76 -8.02
C PHE A 7 7.08 -20.79 -8.27
N ILE A 8 6.04 -20.81 -7.43
CA ILE A 8 4.80 -21.54 -7.66
C ILE A 8 3.72 -20.52 -8.02
N LYS A 9 3.14 -20.68 -9.21
CA LYS A 9 2.05 -19.84 -9.69
C LYS A 9 0.76 -20.17 -8.93
N LEU A 10 0.34 -19.29 -8.02
CA LEU A 10 -0.90 -19.45 -7.25
C LEU A 10 -2.14 -19.17 -8.11
N CYS A 11 -2.23 -17.99 -8.71
CA CYS A 11 -3.31 -17.59 -9.63
C CYS A 11 -2.75 -16.67 -10.72
N SER A 12 -3.09 -16.90 -12.00
CA SER A 12 -2.91 -15.88 -13.04
C SER A 12 -4.21 -15.21 -13.40
N PHE A 13 -4.21 -13.89 -13.34
CA PHE A 13 -5.24 -13.05 -13.92
C PHE A 13 -4.66 -12.26 -15.09
N ASN A 14 -5.43 -12.13 -16.17
CA ASN A 14 -5.05 -11.26 -17.29
C ASN A 14 -4.98 -9.78 -16.85
N LEU A 15 -5.79 -9.40 -15.86
CA LEU A 15 -5.83 -8.06 -15.27
C LEU A 15 -5.23 -8.04 -13.87
N GLY A 16 -4.08 -8.72 -13.67
CA GLY A 16 -3.45 -8.87 -12.36
C GLY A 16 -3.11 -7.55 -11.68
N LEU A 17 -2.60 -6.56 -12.44
CA LEU A 17 -2.27 -5.24 -11.89
C LEU A 17 -3.50 -4.44 -11.43
N LEU A 18 -4.61 -4.50 -12.18
CA LEU A 18 -5.84 -3.82 -11.77
C LEU A 18 -6.44 -4.47 -10.52
N PHE A 19 -6.35 -5.80 -10.41
CA PHE A 19 -6.75 -6.50 -9.20
C PHE A 19 -5.92 -6.05 -7.99
N PHE A 20 -4.59 -5.93 -8.15
CA PHE A 20 -3.73 -5.40 -7.09
C PHE A 20 -4.19 -4.02 -6.59
N LEU A 21 -4.41 -3.07 -7.50
CA LEU A 21 -4.93 -1.74 -7.19
C LEU A 21 -6.31 -1.77 -6.52
N SER A 22 -7.19 -2.70 -6.92
CA SER A 22 -8.49 -2.83 -6.26
C SER A 22 -8.37 -3.32 -4.82
N CYS A 23 -7.40 -4.19 -4.53
CA CYS A 23 -7.17 -4.68 -3.16
C CYS A 23 -6.59 -3.61 -2.24
N THR A 24 -5.68 -2.76 -2.74
CA THR A 24 -5.13 -1.63 -1.97
C THR A 24 -6.23 -0.63 -1.62
N SER A 25 -7.12 -0.31 -2.56
CA SER A 25 -8.25 0.62 -2.32
C SER A 25 -9.18 0.14 -1.20
N LEU A 26 -9.36 -1.19 -1.06
CA LEU A 26 -10.19 -1.76 0.00
C LEU A 26 -9.55 -1.63 1.39
N GLY A 27 -8.21 -1.54 1.47
CA GLY A 27 -7.48 -1.37 2.72
C GLY A 27 -7.76 -0.03 3.41
N VAL A 28 -8.09 1.02 2.65
CA VAL A 28 -8.41 2.34 3.23
C VAL A 28 -9.65 2.28 4.15
N TYR A 29 -10.63 1.43 3.80
CA TYR A 29 -11.84 1.30 4.59
C TYR A 29 -11.59 0.67 5.97
N THR A 30 -10.60 -0.22 6.11
CA THR A 30 -10.32 -0.86 7.40
C THR A 30 -9.77 0.17 8.39
N VAL A 31 -8.86 1.06 7.93
CA VAL A 31 -8.31 2.15 8.75
C VAL A 31 -9.40 3.14 9.16
N MET A 32 -10.30 3.49 8.23
CA MET A 32 -11.42 4.40 8.51
C MET A 32 -12.37 3.84 9.57
N ILE A 33 -12.78 2.57 9.43
CA ILE A 33 -13.69 1.91 10.36
C ILE A 33 -13.03 1.75 11.74
N ALA A 34 -11.73 1.42 11.78
CA ALA A 34 -10.99 1.30 13.02
C ALA A 34 -10.93 2.64 13.80
N GLY A 35 -10.59 3.73 13.10
CA GLY A 35 -10.56 5.08 13.68
C GLY A 35 -11.94 5.59 14.12
N TRP A 36 -13.02 5.19 13.44
CA TRP A 36 -14.38 5.58 13.83
C TRP A 36 -14.93 4.76 15.01
N SER A 37 -14.59 3.46 15.08
CA SER A 37 -15.07 2.58 16.15
C SER A 37 -14.45 2.87 17.52
N SER A 38 -13.27 3.49 17.55
CA SER A 38 -12.50 3.83 18.75
C SER A 38 -12.93 5.14 19.41
N ASN A 39 -14.18 5.58 19.19
CA ASN A 39 -14.95 6.62 19.89
C ASN A 39 -14.22 7.76 20.65
N SER A 40 -13.06 8.20 20.16
CA SER A 40 -12.20 9.21 20.75
C SER A 40 -11.79 10.19 19.67
N ASN A 41 -11.83 11.47 20.01
CA ASN A 41 -11.61 12.54 19.03
C ASN A 41 -10.20 12.47 18.41
N TYR A 42 -9.19 12.07 19.19
CA TYR A 42 -7.82 11.94 18.69
C TYR A 42 -7.63 10.73 17.76
N ALA A 43 -8.23 9.58 18.08
CA ALA A 43 -8.15 8.41 17.20
C ALA A 43 -8.90 8.64 15.88
N LEU A 44 -10.05 9.31 15.93
CA LEU A 44 -10.79 9.69 14.73
C LEU A 44 -9.97 10.65 13.85
N LEU A 45 -9.33 11.67 14.43
CA LEU A 45 -8.46 12.59 13.69
C LEU A 45 -7.24 11.88 13.08
N GLY A 46 -6.61 10.96 13.83
CA GLY A 46 -5.51 10.13 13.32
C GLY A 46 -5.95 9.24 12.14
N GLY A 47 -7.10 8.57 12.28
CA GLY A 47 -7.69 7.76 11.22
C GLY A 47 -8.01 8.58 9.97
N LEU A 48 -8.58 9.78 10.10
CA LEU A 48 -8.86 10.66 8.96
C LEU A 48 -7.59 11.15 8.26
N ARG A 49 -6.51 11.45 9.01
CA ARG A 49 -5.20 11.80 8.42
C ARG A 49 -4.61 10.64 7.63
N ALA A 50 -4.67 9.43 8.20
CA ALA A 50 -4.21 8.21 7.53
C ALA A 50 -4.99 7.92 6.24
N VAL A 51 -6.32 8.09 6.27
CA VAL A 51 -7.18 7.91 5.09
C VAL A 51 -6.85 8.94 4.01
N ALA A 52 -6.69 10.22 4.38
CA ALA A 52 -6.31 11.26 3.42
C ALA A 52 -4.96 10.97 2.76
N GLN A 53 -3.98 10.51 3.55
CA GLN A 53 -2.67 10.12 3.07
C GLN A 53 -2.75 8.95 2.09
N THR A 54 -3.33 7.82 2.51
CA THR A 54 -3.43 6.60 1.68
C THR A 54 -4.12 6.86 0.34
N ILE A 55 -5.25 7.58 0.32
CA ILE A 55 -5.95 7.93 -0.93
C ILE A 55 -5.09 8.81 -1.84
N SER A 56 -4.41 9.81 -1.29
CA SER A 56 -3.58 10.72 -2.08
C SER A 56 -2.43 9.99 -2.77
N TYR A 57 -1.80 9.04 -2.07
CA TYR A 57 -0.69 8.26 -2.58
C TYR A 57 -1.15 7.12 -3.50
N GLU A 58 -2.35 6.58 -3.32
CA GLU A 58 -2.92 5.56 -4.21
C GLU A 58 -3.12 6.08 -5.65
N VAL A 59 -3.60 7.32 -5.81
CA VAL A 59 -3.73 7.94 -7.14
C VAL A 59 -2.37 8.06 -7.82
N SER A 60 -1.35 8.49 -7.06
CA SER A 60 0.01 8.59 -7.59
C SER A 60 0.62 7.22 -7.92
N MET A 61 0.31 6.20 -7.12
CA MET A 61 0.71 4.81 -7.35
C MET A 61 0.15 4.29 -8.67
N ALA A 62 -1.15 4.49 -8.90
CA ALA A 62 -1.82 4.04 -10.12
C ALA A 62 -1.18 4.67 -11.38
N LEU A 63 -0.85 5.96 -11.34
CA LEU A 63 -0.21 6.68 -12.45
C LEU A 63 1.20 6.13 -12.76
N ILE A 64 1.99 5.80 -11.73
CA ILE A 64 3.33 5.24 -11.95
C ILE A 64 3.23 3.80 -12.45
N LEU A 65 2.34 2.97 -11.91
CA LEU A 65 2.11 1.63 -12.46
C LEU A 65 1.70 1.68 -13.93
N LEU A 66 0.86 2.64 -14.30
CA LEU A 66 0.46 2.85 -15.70
C LEU A 66 1.69 3.12 -16.59
N SER A 67 2.66 3.91 -16.13
CA SER A 67 3.90 4.17 -16.86
C SER A 67 4.72 2.90 -17.14
N PHE A 68 4.75 1.95 -16.19
CA PHE A 68 5.38 0.65 -16.40
C PHE A 68 4.57 -0.27 -17.31
N VAL A 69 3.23 -0.23 -17.23
CA VAL A 69 2.35 -0.99 -18.13
C VAL A 69 2.56 -0.57 -19.58
N PHE A 70 2.76 0.71 -19.86
CA PHE A 70 3.04 1.19 -21.22
C PHE A 70 4.29 0.56 -21.85
N LEU A 71 5.30 0.18 -21.06
CA LEU A 71 6.49 -0.49 -21.58
C LEU A 71 6.24 -1.95 -22.01
N ILE A 72 5.23 -2.59 -21.43
CA ILE A 72 4.96 -4.03 -21.59
C ILE A 72 3.80 -4.27 -22.56
N GLY A 73 2.79 -3.38 -22.52
CA GLY A 73 1.57 -3.51 -23.31
C GLY A 73 0.55 -4.49 -22.73
N SER A 74 0.75 -5.01 -21.52
CA SER A 74 -0.18 -5.91 -20.85
C SER A 74 -0.29 -5.62 -19.33
N TYR A 75 -1.40 -6.04 -18.73
CA TYR A 75 -1.68 -5.90 -17.30
C TYR A 75 -1.36 -7.16 -16.47
N ASN A 76 -0.83 -8.20 -17.12
CA ASN A 76 -0.50 -9.45 -16.48
C ASN A 76 0.87 -9.35 -15.80
N ILE A 77 0.92 -9.65 -14.51
CA ILE A 77 2.14 -9.51 -13.70
C ILE A 77 3.22 -10.53 -14.15
N LEU A 78 2.84 -11.64 -14.77
CA LEU A 78 3.81 -12.60 -15.33
C LEU A 78 4.61 -12.01 -16.49
N ASP A 79 3.99 -11.14 -17.28
CA ASP A 79 4.66 -10.56 -18.44
C ASP A 79 5.79 -9.63 -17.98
N PHE A 80 5.63 -8.94 -16.83
CA PHE A 80 6.70 -8.16 -16.21
C PHE A 80 7.96 -9.00 -15.95
N TYR A 81 7.82 -10.25 -15.52
CA TYR A 81 8.98 -11.14 -15.30
C TYR A 81 9.70 -11.47 -16.61
N PHE A 82 8.96 -11.76 -17.68
CA PHE A 82 9.54 -12.11 -18.97
C PHE A 82 10.25 -10.93 -19.65
N TYR A 83 9.66 -9.73 -19.61
CA TYR A 83 10.25 -8.55 -20.25
C TYR A 83 11.46 -7.98 -19.49
N GLN A 84 11.58 -8.24 -18.18
CA GLN A 84 12.72 -7.80 -17.37
C GLN A 84 13.95 -8.74 -17.43
N LYS A 85 13.95 -9.75 -18.31
CA LYS A 85 15.02 -10.76 -18.36
C LYS A 85 16.41 -10.19 -18.67
N PHE A 86 16.49 -9.14 -19.50
CA PHE A 86 17.76 -8.55 -19.92
C PHE A 86 18.15 -7.32 -19.10
N ILE A 87 17.24 -6.35 -18.99
CA ILE A 87 17.46 -5.09 -18.27
C ILE A 87 16.26 -4.87 -17.34
N TRP A 88 16.52 -4.48 -16.10
CA TRP A 88 15.47 -4.17 -15.13
C TRP A 88 14.83 -2.81 -15.45
N PHE A 89 13.51 -2.71 -15.33
CA PHE A 89 12.80 -1.44 -15.59
C PHE A 89 13.21 -0.32 -14.64
N ILE A 90 13.67 -0.64 -13.43
CA ILE A 90 14.19 0.36 -12.49
C ILE A 90 15.42 1.08 -13.07
N ILE A 91 16.24 0.40 -13.86
CA ILE A 91 17.43 1.02 -14.47
C ILE A 91 17.00 1.96 -15.63
N ILE A 92 15.99 1.54 -16.40
CA ILE A 92 15.48 2.33 -17.54
C ILE A 92 14.73 3.58 -17.04
N LEU A 93 13.92 3.42 -15.99
CA LEU A 93 13.06 4.46 -15.43
C LEU A 93 13.49 4.83 -14.01
N PHE A 94 14.79 5.06 -13.81
CA PHE A 94 15.37 5.36 -12.50
C PHE A 94 14.63 6.41 -11.66
N PRO A 95 14.25 7.59 -12.19
CA PRO A 95 13.51 8.57 -11.39
C PRO A 95 12.13 8.06 -10.96
N LEU A 96 11.42 7.33 -11.84
CA LEU A 96 10.12 6.75 -11.51
C LEU A 96 10.24 5.60 -10.50
N GLY A 97 11.32 4.82 -10.56
CA GLY A 97 11.62 3.79 -9.57
C GLY A 97 11.82 4.38 -8.17
N PHE A 98 12.46 5.55 -8.05
CA PHE A 98 12.56 6.24 -6.77
C PHE A 98 11.24 6.80 -6.26
N VAL A 99 10.46 7.44 -7.14
CA VAL A 99 9.16 7.96 -6.76
C VAL A 99 8.22 6.82 -6.34
N TRP A 100 8.27 5.68 -7.04
CA TRP A 100 7.57 4.45 -6.67
C TRP A 100 7.91 4.01 -5.25
N PHE A 101 9.21 3.93 -4.91
CA PHE A 101 9.65 3.54 -3.58
C PHE A 101 9.14 4.51 -2.49
N CYS A 102 9.19 5.82 -2.74
CA CYS A 102 8.65 6.82 -1.81
C CYS A 102 7.14 6.67 -1.61
N ILE A 103 6.39 6.35 -2.67
CA ILE A 103 4.93 6.15 -2.58
C ILE A 103 4.61 4.88 -1.78
N CYS A 104 5.33 3.77 -1.99
CA CYS A 104 5.13 2.56 -1.20
C CYS A 104 5.40 2.78 0.30
N LEU A 105 6.41 3.59 0.65
CA LEU A 105 6.66 4.01 2.03
C LEU A 105 5.51 4.85 2.61
N ALA A 106 4.97 5.76 1.80
CA ALA A 106 3.88 6.63 2.21
C ALA A 106 2.54 5.88 2.37
N GLU A 107 2.26 4.89 1.52
CA GLU A 107 1.04 4.08 1.62
C GLU A 107 1.05 3.17 2.84
N THR A 108 2.22 2.62 3.21
CA THR A 108 2.39 1.81 4.41
C THR A 108 2.49 2.64 5.71
N ASN A 109 2.29 3.96 5.64
CA ASN A 109 2.39 4.90 6.76
C ASN A 109 3.72 4.80 7.52
N ARG A 110 4.81 4.44 6.85
CA ARG A 110 6.11 4.25 7.50
C ARG A 110 6.94 5.53 7.48
N THR A 111 7.83 5.65 8.47
CA THR A 111 8.79 6.74 8.57
C THR A 111 9.53 6.93 7.23
N PRO A 112 9.58 8.14 6.66
CA PRO A 112 9.26 9.44 7.26
C PRO A 112 7.80 9.92 7.16
N PHE A 113 6.90 9.14 6.56
CA PHE A 113 5.49 9.50 6.31
C PHE A 113 4.53 8.95 7.37
N ASP A 114 4.96 8.91 8.63
CA ASP A 114 4.14 8.40 9.73
C ASP A 114 3.33 9.52 10.42
N PHE A 115 2.44 10.16 9.66
CA PHE A 115 1.55 11.19 10.21
C PHE A 115 0.33 10.61 10.94
N ALA A 116 0.05 9.32 10.73
CA ALA A 116 -1.08 8.60 11.28
C ALA A 116 -0.84 8.13 12.71
N GLU A 117 0.37 7.65 13.01
CA GLU A 117 0.73 7.11 14.33
C GLU A 117 1.54 8.09 15.18
N GLY A 118 1.94 9.24 14.61
CA GLY A 118 2.79 10.27 15.21
C GLY A 118 2.63 10.40 16.72
N GLU A 119 3.51 9.72 17.47
CA GLU A 119 3.43 9.59 18.92
C GLU A 119 3.47 10.95 19.64
N SER A 120 4.19 11.91 19.03
CA SER A 120 4.31 13.28 19.53
C SER A 120 3.04 14.11 19.37
N GLU A 121 2.18 13.81 18.40
CA GLU A 121 0.98 14.60 18.09
C GLU A 121 -0.31 13.93 18.57
N LEU A 122 -0.39 12.60 18.51
CA LEU A 122 -1.62 11.86 18.66
C LEU A 122 -1.54 10.72 19.69
N VAL A 123 -0.44 10.59 20.45
CA VAL A 123 -0.28 9.57 21.50
C VAL A 123 -0.68 8.18 20.97
N SER A 124 -0.14 7.78 19.80
CA SER A 124 -0.42 6.52 19.07
C SER A 124 -1.69 6.46 18.18
N GLY A 125 -2.38 7.58 17.94
CA GLY A 125 -3.31 7.73 16.82
C GLY A 125 -4.52 6.78 16.85
N PHE A 126 -4.72 6.00 15.78
CA PHE A 126 -5.89 5.11 15.61
C PHE A 126 -5.81 3.82 16.46
N ASN A 127 -4.65 3.51 17.05
CA ASN A 127 -4.43 2.30 17.84
C ASN A 127 -4.72 2.46 19.34
N VAL A 128 -5.03 3.69 19.80
CA VAL A 128 -5.14 4.05 21.23
C VAL A 128 -6.09 3.16 22.03
N GLU A 129 -7.21 2.75 21.43
CA GLU A 129 -8.24 1.97 22.14
C GLU A 129 -8.16 0.46 21.89
N TYR A 130 -7.34 0.01 20.93
CA TYR A 130 -7.22 -1.41 20.64
C TYR A 130 -6.29 -2.08 21.64
N SER A 131 -6.85 -3.02 22.41
CA SER A 131 -6.07 -3.85 23.33
C SER A 131 -5.79 -5.23 22.75
N SER A 132 -4.66 -5.81 23.18
CA SER A 132 -4.29 -7.23 23.00
C SER A 132 -4.47 -7.77 21.57
N GLY A 133 -5.52 -8.56 21.32
CA GLY A 133 -5.75 -9.25 20.05
C GLY A 133 -6.06 -8.31 18.89
N GLY A 134 -6.83 -7.24 19.12
CA GLY A 134 -7.14 -6.25 18.08
C GLY A 134 -5.88 -5.51 17.64
N PHE A 135 -5.05 -5.12 18.61
CA PHE A 135 -3.74 -4.51 18.37
C PHE A 135 -2.82 -5.46 17.57
N ALA A 136 -2.73 -6.74 17.97
CA ALA A 136 -1.90 -7.71 17.28
C ALA A 136 -2.29 -7.92 15.81
N LEU A 137 -3.60 -7.92 15.51
CA LEU A 137 -4.09 -8.04 14.13
C LEU A 137 -3.74 -6.83 13.26
N ILE A 138 -3.79 -5.62 13.82
CA ILE A 138 -3.43 -4.39 13.10
C ILE A 138 -1.96 -4.45 12.70
N PHE A 139 -1.05 -4.73 13.64
CA PHE A 139 0.38 -4.84 13.31
C PHE A 139 0.68 -5.98 12.35
N MET A 140 0.06 -7.15 12.51
CA MET A 140 0.22 -8.24 11.54
C MET A 140 -0.24 -7.82 10.14
N SER A 141 -1.35 -7.08 10.04
CA SER A 141 -1.87 -6.58 8.76
C SER A 141 -0.92 -5.57 8.13
N GLU A 142 -0.38 -4.64 8.93
CA GLU A 142 0.57 -3.64 8.47
C GLU A 142 1.86 -4.29 7.95
N TYR A 143 2.44 -5.21 8.72
CA TYR A 143 3.63 -5.96 8.27
C TYR A 143 3.33 -6.84 7.05
N SER A 144 2.12 -7.40 6.92
CA SER A 144 1.72 -8.16 5.74
C SER A 144 1.52 -7.30 4.49
N SER A 145 1.33 -5.99 4.65
CA SER A 145 1.24 -5.01 3.56
C SER A 145 2.62 -4.49 3.12
N ILE A 146 3.59 -4.49 4.04
CA ILE A 146 4.99 -4.14 3.75
C ILE A 146 5.70 -5.24 2.96
N LEU A 147 5.36 -6.50 3.27
CA LEU A 147 5.88 -7.69 2.60
C LEU A 147 5.35 -7.80 1.15
#